data_AF-A0A3L7NIN8-F1
#
_entry.id   AF-A0A3L7NIN8-F1
#
_cell.length_a   1.000
_cell.length_b   1.000
_cell.length_c   1.000
_cell.angle_alpha   90.00
_cell.angle_beta   90.00
_cell.angle_gamma   90.00
#
_symmetry.space_group_name_H-M   'P 1'
#
loop_
_entity.id
_entity.type
_entity.pdbx_description
1 polymer ?
#
loop_
_entity_poly.entity_id
_entity_poly.type
_entity_poly.pdbx_seq_one_letter_code
_entity_poly.pdbx_strand_id
1 'polypeptide(L)'
;MIPKNVSCETYIIEIRVHALDAVYHSLDPSPLPQRDLDPRTHEYILQWASDAPPKVPILLRLLVPVAAHSVATIADLTEAIPRFFSEEALLLNRQHIRNRGRAIRWFSGGLFIMLGLLSLNFLCVHLFPGSMLMEVAGEAFVIAGWVSLWIPMERFGFDGWLLRDKLRVYTRLSSLTLEVVYET
;
A
#
# COMPACT_ATOMS: atom_id res chain seq x y z
N MET A 1 26.22 1.46 1.56
CA MET A 1 26.52 0.96 2.92
C MET A 1 25.61 -0.23 3.17
N ILE A 2 26.17 -1.38 3.50
CA ILE A 2 25.45 -2.65 3.68
C ILE A 2 24.89 -2.66 5.10
N PRO A 3 23.57 -2.74 5.34
CA PRO A 3 23.04 -2.84 6.70
C PRO A 3 23.47 -4.18 7.30
N LYS A 4 23.95 -4.09 8.55
CA LYS A 4 24.52 -5.21 9.27
C LYS A 4 23.39 -6.16 9.70
N ASN A 5 23.49 -7.37 9.16
CA ASN A 5 22.61 -8.53 9.29
C ASN A 5 21.93 -8.71 10.67
N VAL A 6 20.62 -8.99 10.58
CA VAL A 6 19.71 -9.60 11.56
C VAL A 6 20.40 -10.16 12.81
N SER A 7 20.32 -9.42 13.92
CA SER A 7 20.43 -10.04 15.25
C SER A 7 19.14 -10.83 15.47
N CYS A 8 19.22 -12.16 15.34
CA CYS A 8 18.21 -13.26 15.30
C CYS A 8 16.71 -13.06 15.62
N GLU A 9 16.25 -11.93 16.18
CA GLU A 9 14.85 -11.64 16.50
C GLU A 9 14.34 -10.31 15.91
N THR A 10 15.21 -9.42 15.41
CA THR A 10 14.83 -8.06 14.95
C THR A 10 15.55 -7.66 13.67
N TYR A 11 14.83 -7.04 12.74
CA TYR A 11 15.39 -6.51 11.50
C TYR A 11 15.80 -5.05 11.69
N ILE A 12 17.10 -4.76 11.53
CA ILE A 12 17.68 -3.44 11.81
C ILE A 12 17.84 -2.66 10.51
N ILE A 13 17.23 -1.48 10.45
CA ILE A 13 17.41 -0.50 9.38
C ILE A 13 18.33 0.59 9.92
N GLU A 14 19.54 0.70 9.37
CA GLU A 14 20.52 1.71 9.79
C GLU A 14 20.49 2.91 8.83
N ILE A 15 20.36 4.12 9.39
CA ILE A 15 20.39 5.38 8.66
C ILE A 15 21.43 6.28 9.27
N ARG A 16 22.37 6.77 8.45
CA ARG A 16 23.32 7.80 8.85
C ARG A 16 22.76 9.16 8.51
N VAL A 17 22.62 10.01 9.52
CA VAL A 17 22.13 11.38 9.35
C VAL A 17 23.12 12.35 9.99
N HIS A 18 23.31 13.50 9.34
CA HIS A 18 24.24 14.52 9.84
C HIS A 18 23.70 15.28 11.06
N ALA A 19 22.38 15.28 11.25
CA ALA A 19 21.68 15.80 12.43
C ALA A 19 20.31 15.10 12.52
N LEU A 20 19.71 15.07 13.72
CA LEU A 20 18.36 14.51 13.93
C LEU A 20 17.29 15.26 13.11
N ASP A 21 17.48 16.57 12.89
CA ASP A 21 16.56 17.39 12.10
C ASP A 21 16.50 16.98 10.61
N ALA A 22 17.56 16.33 10.10
CA ALA A 22 17.64 15.90 8.69
C ALA A 22 16.70 14.75 8.35
N VAL A 23 16.14 14.07 9.36
CA VAL A 23 15.09 13.07 9.19
C VAL A 23 13.78 13.71 8.73
N TYR A 24 13.56 14.98 9.09
CA TYR A 24 12.36 15.72 8.77
C TYR A 24 12.47 16.55 7.50
N HIS A 25 11.32 16.87 6.93
CA HIS A 25 11.21 17.72 5.75
C HIS A 25 11.61 19.17 6.09
N SER A 26 12.66 19.69 5.43
CA SER A 26 13.22 21.02 5.71
C SER A 26 12.27 22.19 5.43
N LEU A 27 11.37 22.03 4.45
CA LEU A 27 10.39 23.05 4.05
C LEU A 27 9.07 22.99 4.84
N ASP A 28 8.91 22.06 5.77
CA ASP A 28 7.65 21.92 6.52
C ASP A 28 7.66 22.83 7.78
N PRO A 29 6.79 23.86 7.84
CA PRO A 29 6.73 24.77 8.96
C PRO A 29 6.05 24.17 10.21
N SER A 30 5.57 22.92 10.14
CA SER A 30 4.90 22.25 11.26
C SER A 30 5.80 22.13 12.48
N PRO A 31 5.24 22.23 13.70
CA PRO A 31 6.00 22.01 14.93
C PRO A 31 6.44 20.55 15.03
N LEU A 32 7.63 20.29 15.55
CA LEU A 32 8.02 18.95 16.01
C LEU A 32 7.03 18.54 17.12
N PRO A 33 6.45 17.32 17.12
CA PRO A 33 6.75 16.10 16.35
C PRO A 33 5.85 15.87 15.11
N GLN A 34 5.05 16.87 14.72
CA GLN A 34 4.05 16.75 13.64
C GLN A 34 4.64 16.99 12.25
N ARG A 35 5.94 17.26 12.18
CA ARG A 35 6.65 17.52 10.93
C ARG A 35 6.78 16.24 10.12
N ASP A 36 6.54 16.36 8.82
CA ASP A 36 6.67 15.25 7.88
C ASP A 36 8.13 14.76 7.77
N LEU A 37 8.28 13.47 7.47
CA LEU A 37 9.58 12.89 7.14
C LEU A 37 10.10 13.45 5.81
N ASP A 38 11.42 13.61 5.69
CA ASP A 38 12.03 13.91 4.41
C ASP A 38 11.70 12.78 3.41
N PRO A 39 11.30 13.08 2.16
CA PRO A 39 10.86 12.06 1.21
C PRO A 39 11.93 11.01 0.93
N ARG A 40 13.22 11.39 0.98
CA ARG A 40 14.33 10.45 0.77
C ARG A 40 14.47 9.51 1.96
N THR A 41 14.33 10.04 3.17
CA THR A 41 14.35 9.24 4.40
C THR A 41 13.17 8.26 4.43
N HIS A 42 11.98 8.74 4.07
CA HIS A 42 10.79 7.90 3.95
C HIS A 42 10.99 6.77 2.93
N GLU A 43 11.39 7.09 1.69
CA GLU A 43 11.60 6.09 0.64
C GLU A 43 12.66 5.06 1.03
N TYR A 44 13.75 5.50 1.64
CA TYR A 44 14.80 4.61 2.14
C TYR A 44 14.26 3.64 3.20
N ILE A 45 13.56 4.14 4.23
CA ILE A 45 12.96 3.29 5.28
C ILE A 45 11.99 2.29 4.65
N LEU A 46 11.15 2.75 3.72
CA LEU A 46 10.13 1.92 3.08
C LEU A 46 10.75 0.79 2.26
N GLN A 47 11.80 1.09 1.48
CA GLN A 47 12.51 0.12 0.67
C GLN A 47 13.10 -0.99 1.55
N TRP A 48 13.85 -0.61 2.59
CA TRP A 48 14.46 -1.58 3.50
C TRP A 48 13.44 -2.38 4.31
N ALA A 49 12.34 -1.76 4.72
CA ALA A 49 11.26 -2.42 5.43
C ALA A 49 10.48 -3.40 4.55
N SER A 50 10.44 -3.17 3.24
CA SER A 50 9.82 -4.08 2.27
C SER A 50 10.65 -5.35 2.07
N ASP A 51 11.97 -5.23 2.17
CA ASP A 51 12.91 -6.37 2.12
C ASP A 51 12.97 -7.16 3.44
N ALA A 52 12.40 -6.61 4.53
CA ALA A 52 12.40 -7.25 5.84
C ALA A 52 11.56 -8.53 5.86
N PRO A 53 12.05 -9.65 6.44
CA PRO A 53 11.28 -10.88 6.55
C PRO A 53 9.91 -10.64 7.22
N PRO A 54 8.85 -11.35 6.79
CA PRO A 54 7.53 -11.16 7.35
C PRO A 54 7.51 -11.48 8.85
N LYS A 55 6.74 -10.69 9.62
CA LYS A 55 6.52 -10.85 11.08
C LYS A 55 7.71 -10.56 12.00
N VAL A 56 8.86 -10.15 11.46
CA VAL A 56 10.01 -9.72 12.29
C VAL A 56 9.81 -8.26 12.72
N PRO A 57 9.99 -7.89 14.00
CA PRO A 57 9.97 -6.49 14.42
C PRO A 57 11.06 -5.69 13.71
N ILE A 58 10.79 -4.41 13.43
CA ILE A 58 11.72 -3.52 12.76
C ILE A 58 12.28 -2.54 13.79
N LEU A 59 13.61 -2.45 13.84
CA LEU A 59 14.34 -1.46 14.63
C LEU A 59 14.99 -0.47 13.67
N LEU A 60 14.69 0.81 13.84
CA LEU A 60 15.31 1.89 13.09
C LEU A 60 16.46 2.46 13.92
N ARG A 61 17.69 2.27 13.45
CA ARG A 61 18.90 2.79 14.09
C ARG A 61 19.39 4.04 13.37
N LEU A 62 19.35 5.17 14.07
CA LEU A 62 19.90 6.43 13.58
C LEU A 62 21.34 6.60 14.07
N LEU A 63 22.28 6.70 13.13
CA LEU A 63 23.69 6.96 13.39
C LEU A 63 23.95 8.46 13.19
N VAL A 64 24.30 9.14 14.28
CA VAL A 64 24.42 10.60 14.32
C VAL A 64 25.82 10.98 14.82
N PRO A 65 26.55 11.89 14.17
CA PRO A 65 27.83 12.37 14.69
C PRO A 65 27.64 13.06 16.06
N VAL A 66 28.53 12.80 17.03
CA VAL A 66 28.48 13.45 18.38
C VAL A 66 28.50 14.99 18.28
N ALA A 67 29.16 15.55 17.25
CA ALA A 67 29.25 16.99 17.03
C ALA A 67 27.98 17.63 16.47
N ALA A 68 26.94 16.85 16.13
CA ALA A 68 25.72 17.37 15.55
C ALA A 68 24.87 18.10 16.60
N HIS A 69 24.59 19.38 16.38
CA HIS A 69 23.58 20.11 17.13
C HIS A 69 22.24 19.95 16.41
N SER A 70 21.22 19.47 17.12
CA SER A 70 19.86 19.35 16.60
C SER A 70 18.87 20.03 17.52
N VAL A 71 17.82 20.60 16.94
CA VAL A 71 16.66 21.11 17.68
C VAL A 71 15.74 19.96 18.07
N ALA A 72 15.60 18.95 17.20
CA ALA A 72 14.87 17.73 17.49
C ALA A 72 15.55 16.87 18.55
N THR A 73 14.74 16.32 19.45
CA THR A 73 15.15 15.36 20.49
C THR A 73 14.87 13.93 20.03
N ILE A 74 15.56 12.95 20.62
CA ILE A 74 15.27 11.52 20.43
C ILE A 74 13.79 11.22 20.75
N ALA A 75 13.26 11.84 21.81
CA ALA A 75 11.86 11.72 22.20
C ALA A 75 10.90 12.15 21.09
N ASP A 76 11.18 13.27 20.43
CA ASP A 76 10.35 13.79 19.33
C ASP A 76 10.32 12.79 18.17
N LEU A 77 11.47 12.21 17.81
CA LEU A 77 11.57 11.19 16.75
C LEU A 77 10.87 9.88 17.12
N THR A 78 11.01 9.43 18.38
CA THR A 78 10.34 8.21 18.84
C THR A 78 8.81 8.33 18.80
N GLU A 79 8.27 9.54 18.88
CA GLU A 79 6.84 9.79 18.73
C GLU A 79 6.44 10.06 17.27
N ALA A 80 7.21 10.90 16.56
CA ALA A 80 6.89 11.36 15.22
C ALA A 80 6.90 10.24 14.18
N ILE A 81 7.93 9.38 14.19
CA ILE A 81 8.11 8.38 13.14
C ILE A 81 6.98 7.33 13.13
N PRO A 82 6.68 6.66 14.27
CA PRO A 82 5.57 5.71 14.32
C PRO A 82 4.23 6.36 13.97
N ARG A 83 4.02 7.60 14.43
CA ARG A 83 2.82 8.38 14.16
C ARG A 83 2.66 8.67 12.66
N PHE A 84 3.69 9.18 11.99
CA PHE A 84 3.68 9.45 10.55
C PHE A 84 3.28 8.20 9.76
N PHE A 85 3.93 7.06 10.04
CA PHE A 85 3.59 5.80 9.36
C PHE A 85 2.18 5.29 9.71
N SER A 86 1.69 5.56 10.92
CA SER A 86 0.31 5.22 11.31
C SER A 86 -0.74 6.06 10.55
N GLU A 87 -0.47 7.35 10.36
CA GLU A 87 -1.35 8.27 9.63
C GLU A 87 -1.37 7.91 8.14
N GLU A 88 -0.21 7.67 7.54
CA GLU A 88 -0.09 7.18 6.16
C GLU A 88 -0.80 5.82 5.97
N ALA A 89 -0.61 4.86 6.89
CA ALA A 89 -1.31 3.58 6.86
C ALA A 89 -2.83 3.75 6.89
N LEU A 90 -3.34 4.69 7.70
CA LEU A 90 -4.76 5.01 7.79
C LEU A 90 -5.29 5.58 6.48
N LEU A 91 -4.55 6.52 5.86
CA LEU A 91 -4.91 7.09 4.56
C LEU A 91 -4.94 6.04 3.45
N LEU A 92 -3.90 5.21 3.37
CA LEU A 92 -3.81 4.06 2.46
C LEU A 92 -4.98 3.08 2.65
N ASN A 93 -5.33 2.76 3.90
CA ASN A 93 -6.46 1.87 4.21
C ASN A 93 -7.80 2.49 3.80
N ARG A 94 -8.03 3.77 4.08
CA ARG A 94 -9.24 4.49 3.65
C ARG A 94 -9.36 4.51 2.13
N GLN A 95 -8.25 4.75 1.43
CA GLN A 95 -8.21 4.67 -0.03
C GLN A 95 -8.52 3.26 -0.52
N HIS A 96 -7.96 2.21 0.11
CA HIS A 96 -8.23 0.81 -0.20
C HIS A 96 -9.72 0.47 -0.06
N ILE A 97 -10.35 0.83 1.07
CA ILE A 97 -11.77 0.60 1.32
C ILE A 97 -12.64 1.32 0.28
N ARG A 98 -12.33 2.58 -0.01
CA ARG A 98 -13.07 3.38 -1.01
C ARG A 98 -12.94 2.80 -2.41
N ASN A 99 -11.74 2.39 -2.82
CA ASN A 99 -11.49 1.81 -4.13
C ASN A 99 -12.16 0.44 -4.26
N ARG A 100 -12.11 -0.39 -3.21
CA ARG A 100 -12.82 -1.66 -3.14
C ARG A 100 -14.33 -1.46 -3.27
N GLY A 101 -14.91 -0.47 -2.60
CA GLY A 101 -16.34 -0.13 -2.75
C GLY A 101 -16.73 0.34 -4.16
N ARG A 102 -15.84 1.05 -4.86
CA ARG A 102 -16.06 1.37 -6.29
C ARG A 102 -15.96 0.11 -7.16
N ALA A 103 -14.94 -0.71 -6.94
CA ALA A 103 -14.74 -1.94 -7.70
C ALA A 103 -15.92 -2.91 -7.54
N ILE A 104 -16.46 -3.10 -6.32
CA ILE A 104 -17.66 -3.89 -6.06
C ILE A 104 -18.85 -3.36 -6.88
N ARG A 105 -19.07 -2.04 -6.89
CA ARG A 105 -20.16 -1.44 -7.68
C ARG A 105 -20.02 -1.66 -9.18
N TRP A 106 -18.79 -1.57 -9.70
CA TRP A 106 -18.52 -1.79 -11.11
C TRP A 106 -18.68 -3.27 -11.47
N PHE A 107 -18.21 -4.16 -10.61
CA PHE A 107 -18.39 -5.60 -10.74
C PHE A 107 -19.87 -5.98 -10.71
N SER A 108 -20.66 -5.43 -9.77
CA SER A 108 -22.09 -5.68 -9.73
C SER A 108 -22.79 -5.19 -10.99
N GLY A 109 -22.40 -4.03 -11.53
CA GLY A 109 -22.94 -3.53 -12.80
C GLY A 109 -22.64 -4.46 -13.97
N GLY A 110 -21.38 -4.91 -14.10
CA GLY A 110 -20.99 -5.91 -15.11
C GLY A 110 -21.73 -7.24 -14.95
N LEU A 111 -21.92 -7.69 -13.71
CA LEU A 111 -22.70 -8.90 -13.41
C LEU A 111 -24.17 -8.75 -13.81
N PHE A 112 -24.80 -7.60 -13.55
CA PHE A 112 -26.16 -7.32 -14.00
C PHE A 112 -26.28 -7.33 -15.53
N ILE A 113 -25.32 -6.74 -16.24
CA ILE A 113 -25.28 -6.77 -17.70
C ILE A 113 -25.14 -8.20 -18.21
N MET A 114 -24.22 -8.99 -17.64
CA MET A 114 -24.03 -10.41 -17.98
C MET A 114 -25.31 -11.22 -17.77
N LEU A 115 -25.98 -11.05 -16.63
CA LEU A 115 -27.26 -11.72 -16.35
C LEU A 115 -28.36 -11.30 -17.32
N GLY A 116 -28.41 -10.02 -17.70
CA GLY A 116 -29.34 -9.51 -18.72
C GLY A 116 -29.09 -10.12 -20.09
N LEU A 117 -27.82 -10.20 -20.52
CA LEU A 117 -27.43 -10.81 -21.79
C LEU A 117 -27.72 -12.32 -21.83
N LEU A 118 -27.47 -13.03 -20.73
CA LEU A 118 -27.78 -14.45 -20.63
C LEU A 118 -29.29 -14.71 -20.67
N SER A 119 -30.07 -13.85 -20.00
CA SER A 119 -31.52 -13.90 -20.02
C SER A 119 -32.08 -13.62 -21.42
N LEU A 120 -31.48 -12.67 -22.14
CA LEU A 120 -31.83 -12.37 -23.53
C LEU A 120 -31.52 -13.55 -24.46
N ASN A 121 -30.35 -14.16 -24.32
CA ASN A 121 -29.98 -15.37 -25.05
C ASN A 121 -31.00 -16.49 -24.80
N PHE A 122 -31.32 -16.78 -23.53
CA PHE A 122 -32.31 -17.79 -23.16
C PHE A 122 -33.68 -17.52 -23.82
N LEU A 123 -34.11 -16.25 -23.84
CA LEU A 123 -35.35 -15.83 -24.46
C LEU A 123 -35.32 -15.97 -26.00
N CYS A 124 -34.22 -15.60 -26.64
CA CYS A 124 -34.03 -15.76 -28.09
C CYS A 124 -34.10 -17.23 -28.51
N VAL A 125 -33.46 -18.13 -27.75
CA VAL A 125 -33.48 -19.58 -28.04
C VAL A 125 -34.88 -20.17 -27.86
N HIS A 126 -35.64 -19.73 -26.85
CA HIS A 126 -37.00 -20.23 -26.61
C HIS A 126 -38.05 -19.64 -27.57
N LEU A 127 -37.94 -18.36 -27.94
CA LEU A 127 -38.92 -17.69 -28.80
C LEU A 127 -38.67 -17.94 -30.30
N PHE A 128 -37.43 -18.19 -30.72
CA PHE A 128 -37.07 -18.38 -32.12
C PHE A 128 -36.26 -19.69 -32.35
N PRO A 129 -36.86 -20.86 -32.06
CA PRO A 129 -36.18 -22.14 -32.26
C PRO A 129 -35.80 -22.36 -33.74
N GLY A 130 -34.53 -22.71 -33.99
CA GLY A 130 -34.03 -23.08 -35.32
C GLY A 130 -33.48 -21.93 -36.19
N SER A 131 -33.30 -20.73 -35.63
CA SER A 131 -32.70 -19.60 -36.36
C SER A 131 -31.18 -19.49 -36.11
N MET A 132 -30.38 -19.83 -37.13
CA MET A 132 -28.90 -19.77 -37.08
C MET A 132 -28.37 -18.38 -36.68
N LEU A 133 -29.07 -17.31 -37.07
CA LEU A 133 -28.70 -15.94 -36.69
C LEU A 133 -28.83 -15.66 -35.19
N MET A 134 -29.84 -16.25 -34.50
CA MET A 134 -29.98 -16.07 -33.06
C MET A 134 -28.98 -16.91 -32.26
N GLU A 135 -28.58 -18.07 -32.78
CA GLU A 135 -27.53 -18.88 -32.16
C GLU A 135 -26.18 -18.14 -32.16
N VAL A 136 -25.80 -17.57 -33.31
CA VAL A 136 -24.57 -16.76 -33.43
C VAL A 136 -24.63 -15.49 -32.57
N ALA A 137 -25.77 -14.79 -32.55
CA ALA A 137 -25.97 -13.63 -31.68
C ALA A 137 -25.88 -14.00 -30.19
N GLY A 138 -26.39 -15.18 -29.84
CA GLY A 138 -26.32 -15.75 -28.50
C GLY A 138 -24.89 -15.98 -28.03
N GLU A 139 -24.04 -16.55 -28.87
CA GLU A 139 -22.61 -16.72 -28.58
C GLU A 139 -21.89 -15.36 -28.43
N ALA A 140 -22.21 -14.40 -29.29
CA ALA A 140 -21.66 -13.05 -29.20
C ALA A 140 -22.01 -12.36 -27.87
N PHE A 141 -23.23 -12.56 -27.35
CA PHE A 141 -23.63 -12.05 -26.05
C PHE A 141 -22.88 -12.70 -24.88
N VAL A 142 -22.59 -14.00 -24.96
CA VAL A 142 -21.79 -14.71 -23.95
C VAL A 142 -20.35 -14.18 -23.93
N ILE A 143 -19.74 -14.02 -25.11
CA ILE A 143 -18.39 -13.45 -25.25
C ILE A 143 -18.36 -12.02 -24.71
N ALA A 144 -19.32 -11.17 -25.10
CA ALA A 144 -19.40 -9.78 -24.65
C ALA A 144 -19.61 -9.67 -23.13
N GLY A 145 -20.43 -10.54 -22.54
CA GLY A 145 -20.68 -10.55 -21.11
C GLY A 145 -19.45 -10.97 -20.29
N TRP A 146 -18.71 -11.98 -20.75
CA TRP A 146 -17.41 -12.35 -20.19
C TRP A 146 -16.37 -11.22 -20.32
N VAL A 147 -16.26 -10.58 -21.50
CA VAL A 147 -15.36 -9.43 -21.73
C VAL A 147 -15.79 -8.19 -20.94
N SER A 148 -17.03 -8.10 -20.46
CA SER A 148 -17.41 -7.04 -19.52
C SER A 148 -16.85 -7.29 -18.11
N LEU A 149 -16.70 -8.56 -17.72
CA LEU A 149 -16.32 -8.99 -16.38
C LEU A 149 -14.81 -9.03 -16.11
N TRP A 150 -13.95 -9.09 -17.14
CA TRP A 150 -12.49 -9.24 -16.98
C TRP A 150 -11.79 -8.05 -16.28
N ILE A 151 -12.03 -6.80 -16.67
CA ILE A 151 -11.41 -5.60 -16.08
C ILE A 151 -11.76 -5.46 -14.59
N PRO A 152 -13.03 -5.65 -14.18
CA PRO A 152 -13.37 -5.75 -12.76
C PRO A 152 -12.56 -6.83 -12.03
N MET A 153 -12.43 -8.02 -12.62
CA MET A 153 -11.71 -9.14 -12.02
C MET A 153 -10.21 -8.87 -11.86
N GLU A 154 -9.58 -8.28 -12.88
CA GLU A 154 -8.17 -7.88 -12.87
C GLU A 154 -7.86 -6.89 -11.74
N ARG A 155 -8.69 -5.84 -11.59
CA ARG A 155 -8.58 -4.85 -10.51
C ARG A 155 -8.76 -5.45 -9.13
N PHE A 156 -9.57 -6.51 -8.98
CA PHE A 156 -9.72 -7.20 -7.70
C PHE A 156 -8.49 -8.01 -7.32
N GLY A 157 -7.87 -8.67 -8.30
CA GLY A 157 -6.72 -9.55 -8.08
C GLY A 157 -5.45 -8.77 -7.77
N PHE A 158 -4.89 -8.08 -8.77
CA PHE A 158 -3.53 -7.55 -8.71
C PHE A 158 -3.43 -6.27 -7.88
N ASP A 159 -4.28 -5.28 -8.14
CA ASP A 159 -4.23 -3.99 -7.42
C ASP A 159 -4.55 -4.17 -5.94
N GLY A 160 -5.49 -5.07 -5.62
CA GLY A 160 -5.89 -5.38 -4.26
C GLY A 160 -4.76 -6.02 -3.45
N TRP A 161 -4.00 -6.92 -4.05
CA TRP A 161 -2.86 -7.57 -3.41
C TRP A 161 -1.69 -6.62 -3.19
N LEU A 162 -1.28 -5.88 -4.23
CA LEU A 162 -0.17 -4.92 -4.15
C LEU A 162 -0.41 -3.84 -3.07
N LEU A 163 -1.65 -3.34 -2.99
CA LEU A 163 -2.02 -2.35 -1.98
C LEU A 163 -2.03 -2.93 -0.56
N ARG A 164 -2.43 -4.20 -0.39
CA ARG A 164 -2.38 -4.89 0.92
C ARG A 164 -0.96 -5.09 1.40
N ASP A 165 -0.03 -5.42 0.50
CA ASP A 165 1.37 -5.58 0.88
C ASP A 165 1.99 -4.25 1.29
N LYS A 166 1.71 -3.15 0.57
CA LYS A 166 2.08 -1.80 1.01
C LYS A 166 1.51 -1.49 2.40
N LEU A 167 0.21 -1.70 2.60
CA LEU A 167 -0.46 -1.44 3.88
C LEU A 167 0.20 -2.24 5.02
N ARG A 168 0.55 -3.52 4.77
CA ARG A 168 1.27 -4.36 5.74
C ARG A 168 2.62 -3.75 6.15
N VAL A 169 3.40 -3.25 5.21
CA VAL A 169 4.71 -2.63 5.50
C VAL A 169 4.53 -1.34 6.31
N TYR A 170 3.61 -0.46 5.91
CA TYR A 170 3.33 0.78 6.66
C TYR A 170 2.82 0.50 8.08
N THR A 171 1.93 -0.48 8.27
CA THR A 171 1.48 -0.87 9.61
C THR A 171 2.62 -1.43 10.46
N ARG A 172 3.55 -2.19 9.87
CA ARG A 172 4.73 -2.67 10.62
C ARG A 172 5.65 -1.52 11.03
N LEU A 173 5.83 -0.54 10.15
CA LEU A 173 6.62 0.67 10.44
C LEU A 173 5.96 1.54 11.52
N SER A 174 4.63 1.55 11.61
CA SER A 174 3.92 2.27 12.70
C SER A 174 4.19 1.71 14.10
N SER A 175 4.74 0.50 14.22
CA SER A 175 5.14 -0.13 15.48
C SER A 175 6.65 -0.31 15.58
N LEU A 176 7.45 0.43 14.80
CA LEU A 176 8.90 0.30 14.83
C LEU A 176 9.49 0.84 16.13
N THR A 177 10.61 0.25 16.55
CA THR A 177 11.40 0.78 17.68
C THR A 177 12.53 1.64 17.14
N LEU A 178 12.79 2.78 17.78
CA LEU A 178 13.86 3.69 17.38
C LEU A 178 15.03 3.64 18.36
N GLU A 179 16.24 3.51 17.82
CA GLU A 179 17.50 3.54 18.57
C GLU A 179 18.40 4.62 17.96
N VAL A 180 18.99 5.49 18.78
CA VAL A 180 19.96 6.48 18.31
C VAL A 180 21.32 6.13 18.86
N VAL A 181 22.30 6.00 17.97
CA VAL A 181 23.69 5.70 18.29
C VAL A 181 24.54 6.88 17.83
N TYR A 182 25.25 7.49 18.77
CA TYR A 182 26.17 8.57 18.46
C TYR A 182 27.52 8.01 18.01
N GLU A 183 27.94 8.34 16.79
CA GLU A 183 29.27 7.99 16.27
C GLU A 183 30.28 9.09 16.65
N THR A 184 31.38 8.67 17.29
CA THR A 184 32.52 9.51 17.70
C THR A 184 33.39 9.91 16.52
#